data_AF-A0AA95GPJ8-F1
#
_entry.id   AF-A0AA95GPJ8-F1
#
_cell.length_a   1.000
_cell.length_b   1.000
_cell.length_c   1.000
_cell.angle_alpha   90.00
_cell.angle_beta   90.00
_cell.angle_gamma   90.00
#
_symmetry.space_group_name_H-M   'P 1'
#
loop_
_entity.id
_entity.type
_entity.pdbx_description
1 polymer ?
#
loop_
_entity_poly.entity_id
_entity_poly.type
_entity_poly.pdbx_seq_one_letter_code
_entity_poly.pdbx_strand_id
1 'polypeptide(L)' 'MDTVRGWVRNGLIQPPPVKDGREYLVDEFAVKVNSINETGSPNLLQRIGHAAREKSKKSGFTT' A
#
# COMPACT_ATOMS: atom_id res chain seq x y z
N MET A 1 -6.27 9.89 1.23
CA MET A 1 -6.08 11.34 1.47
C MET A 1 -5.12 11.48 2.64
N ASP A 2 -3.89 11.87 2.33
CA ASP A 2 -2.83 12.15 3.29
C ASP A 2 -3.13 13.44 4.04
N THR A 3 -3.98 13.32 5.07
CA THR A 3 -4.33 14.45 5.95
C THR A 3 -3.27 14.62 7.02
N VAL A 4 -3.10 15.84 7.53
CA VAL A 4 -2.15 16.15 8.62
C VAL A 4 -2.35 15.22 9.83
N ARG A 5 -3.61 14.93 10.20
CA ARG A 5 -3.91 13.94 11.26
C ARG A 5 -3.46 12.51 10.93
N GLY A 6 -3.41 12.16 9.64
CA GLY A 6 -2.80 10.91 9.18
C GLY A 6 -1.29 10.92 9.41
N TRP A 7 -0.61 12.01 9.09
CA TRP A 7 0.83 12.17 9.34
C TRP A 7 1.18 12.07 10.82
N VAL A 8 0.41 12.74 11.69
CA VAL A 8 0.59 12.64 13.15
C VAL A 8 0.44 11.19 13.62
N ARG A 9 -0.62 10.49 13.18
CA ARG A 9 -0.84 9.08 13.53
C ARG A 9 0.26 8.15 13.02
N ASN A 10 0.86 8.48 11.89
CA ASN A 10 1.93 7.70 11.26
C ASN A 10 3.33 8.11 11.75
N GLY A 11 3.44 9.01 12.73
CA GLY A 11 4.72 9.45 13.28
C GLY A 11 5.57 10.28 12.31
N LEU A 12 4.94 10.99 11.37
CA LEU A 12 5.61 11.72 10.30
C LEU A 12 5.82 13.20 10.60
N ILE A 13 5.66 13.65 11.84
CA ILE A 13 5.88 15.05 12.26
C ILE A 13 6.91 15.06 13.40
N GLN A 14 7.94 15.89 13.26
CA GLN A 14 9.02 16.04 14.25
C GLN A 14 9.23 17.53 14.62
N PRO A 15 9.25 17.91 15.92
CA PRO A 15 9.04 17.04 17.07
C PRO A 15 7.61 16.48 17.14
N PRO A 16 7.39 15.34 17.83
CA PRO A 16 6.08 14.71 17.89
C PRO A 16 5.03 15.65 18.52
N PRO A 17 3.86 15.84 17.89
CA PRO A 17 2.80 16.65 18.46
C PRO A 17 2.28 16.09 19.79
N VAL A 18 1.95 16.98 20.73
CA VAL A 18 1.34 16.61 22.01
C VAL A 18 -0.17 16.47 21.81
N LYS A 19 -0.78 15.40 22.31
CA LYS A 19 -2.24 15.24 22.27
C LYS A 19 -2.87 15.89 23.50
N ASP A 20 -3.58 16.99 23.32
CA ASP A 20 -4.33 17.67 24.37
C ASP A 20 -5.84 17.45 24.16
N GLY A 21 -6.40 16.52 24.93
CA GLY A 21 -7.79 16.11 24.82
C GLY A 21 -8.19 15.68 23.40
N ARG A 22 -8.89 16.59 22.69
CA ARG A 22 -9.43 16.36 21.34
C ARG A 22 -8.47 16.81 20.22
N GLU A 23 -7.48 17.64 20.52
CA GLU A 23 -6.60 18.23 19.51
C GLU A 23 -5.14 17.82 19.68
N TYR A 24 -4.36 18.10 18.64
CA TYR A 24 -2.91 17.93 18.66
C TYR A 24 -2.27 19.32 18.68
N LEU A 25 -1.40 19.55 19.65
CA LEU A 25 -0.55 20.72 19.74
C LEU A 25 0.73 20.43 18.97
N VAL A 26 0.94 21.19 17.90
CA VAL A 26 2.09 21.06 17.00
C VAL A 26 3.04 22.21 17.29
N ASP A 27 4.32 21.90 17.48
CA ASP A 27 5.36 22.91 17.64
C ASP A 27 5.47 23.79 16.38
N GLU A 28 5.75 25.08 16.54
CA GLU A 28 5.84 26.02 15.42
C GLU A 28 6.95 25.67 14.42
N PHE A 29 8.01 25.00 14.89
CA PHE A 29 9.12 24.54 14.07
C PHE A 29 8.99 23.07 13.65
N ALA A 30 7.83 22.44 13.88
CA ALA A 30 7.64 21.05 13.51
C ALA A 30 7.65 20.85 11.99
N VAL A 31 8.39 19.84 11.56
CA VAL A 31 8.56 19.49 10.15
C VAL A 31 8.00 18.11 9.88
N LYS A 32 7.46 17.94 8.67
CA LYS A 32 7.10 16.60 8.17
C LYS A 32 8.36 15.85 7.79
N VAL A 33 8.50 14.62 8.29
CA VAL A 33 9.57 13.71 7.90
C VAL A 33 9.06 12.71 6.86
N ASN A 34 9.94 12.28 5.96
CA ASN A 34 9.61 11.28 4.95
C ASN A 34 9.51 9.89 5.61
N SER A 35 8.47 9.13 5.28
CA SER A 35 8.39 7.72 5.64
C SER A 35 9.55 6.97 4.97
N ILE A 36 10.33 6.22 5.76
CA ILE A 36 11.42 5.37 5.23
C ILE A 36 10.85 4.21 4.38
N ASN A 37 9.55 3.94 4.48
CA ASN A 37 8.90 2.77 3.89
C ASN A 37 7.83 3.16 2.87
N GLU A 38 8.23 3.66 1.70
CA GLU A 38 7.40 3.62 0.49
C GLU A 38 7.62 2.32 -0.29
N THR A 39 7.84 1.20 0.40
CA THR A 39 7.80 -0.10 -0.26
C THR A 39 6.33 -0.37 -0.58
N GLY A 40 5.94 -0.04 -1.82
CA GLY A 40 4.57 -0.12 -2.31
C GLY A 40 3.89 -1.39 -1.83
N SER A 41 2.71 -1.21 -1.22
CA SER A 41 1.85 -2.29 -0.79
C SER A 41 1.80 -3.37 -1.88
N PRO A 42 2.23 -4.62 -1.61
CA PRO A 42 2.07 -5.66 -2.61
C PRO A 42 0.57 -5.78 -2.88
N ASN A 43 0.16 -5.60 -4.13
CA ASN A 43 -1.23 -5.73 -4.56
C ASN A 43 -1.78 -7.04 -3.97
N LEU A 44 -2.68 -6.94 -2.98
CA LEU A 44 -3.28 -8.10 -2.30
C LEU A 44 -4.15 -8.96 -3.23
N LEU A 45 -4.39 -8.48 -4.45
CA LEU A 45 -5.25 -9.10 -5.43
C LEU A 45 -4.41 -9.57 -6.62
N GLN A 46 -4.20 -10.89 -6.72
CA GLN A 46 -3.66 -11.55 -7.89
C GLN A 46 -4.75 -12.38 -8.56
N ARG A 47 -4.98 -12.17 -9.86
CA ARG A 47 -5.94 -12.98 -10.65
C ARG A 47 -5.34 -14.35 -10.94
N ILE A 48 -6.04 -15.41 -10.56
CA ILE A 48 -5.68 -16.79 -10.94
C ILE A 48 -6.07 -17.01 -12.41
N GLY A 49 -5.11 -17.36 -13.26
CA GLY A 49 -5.35 -17.75 -14.65
C GLY A 49 -5.47 -19.27 -14.78
N HIS A 50 -6.61 -19.77 -15.27
CA HIS A 50 -6.74 -21.17 -15.67
C HIS A 50 -6.26 -21.32 -17.11
N ALA A 51 -5.17 -22.08 -17.33
CA ALA A 51 -4.75 -22.46 -18.67
C ALA A 51 -5.80 -23.41 -19.29
N ALA A 52 -6.31 -23.06 -20.47
CA ALA A 52 -7.14 -23.96 -21.24
C ALA A 52 -6.28 -25.15 -21.70
N ARG A 53 -6.61 -26.34 -21.22
CA ARG A 53 -5.98 -27.60 -21.64
C ARG A 53 -6.20 -27.78 -23.15
N GLU A 54 -5.15 -27.59 -23.95
CA GLU A 54 -5.19 -27.95 -25.37
C GLU A 54 -5.55 -29.43 -25.50
N LYS A 55 -6.69 -29.71 -26.12
CA LYS A 55 -7.05 -31.08 -26.49
C LYS A 55 -6.16 -31.44 -27.67
N SER A 56 -5.21 -32.35 -27.46
CA SER A 56 -4.41 -32.91 -28.55
C SER A 56 -5.34 -33.57 -29.57
N LYS A 57 -5.38 -33.01 -30.78
CA LYS A 57 -6.04 -33.68 -31.90
C LYS A 57 -5.16 -34.88 -32.27
N LYS A 58 -5.61 -36.09 -31.93
CA LYS A 58 -5.06 -37.33 -32.51
C LYS A 58 -5.20 -37.22 -34.02
N SER A 59 -4.08 -37.14 -34.74
CA SER A 59 -4.06 -37.33 -36.19
C SER A 59 -4.45 -38.77 -36.48
N GLY A 60 -5.66 -38.96 -37.01
CA GLY A 60 -6.08 -40.23 -37.57
C GLY A 60 -5.27 -40.52 -38.84
N PHE A 61 -4.69 -41.72 -38.88
CA PHE A 61 -4.10 -42.33 -40.06
C PHE A 61 -5.21 -42.63 -41.08
N THR A 62 -5.09 -42.14 -42.31
CA THR A 62 -5.99 -42.47 -43.42
C THR A 62 -5.22 -43.31 -44.44
N THR A 63 -5.83 -44.45 -44.80
CA THR A 63 -5.39 -45.51 -45.72
C THR A 63 -4.91 -45.04 -47.08
#